data_AF-A0A482W732-F1
#
_entry.id   AF-A0A482W732-F1
#
_cell.length_a   1.000
_cell.length_b   1.000
_cell.length_c   1.000
_cell.angle_alpha   90.00
_cell.angle_beta   90.00
_cell.angle_gamma   90.00
#
_symmetry.space_group_name_H-M   'P 1'
#
loop_
_entity.id
_entity.type
_entity.pdbx_description
1 polymer ?
#
loop_
_entity_poly.entity_id
_entity_poly.type
_entity_poly.pdbx_seq_one_letter_code
_entity_poly.pdbx_strand_id
1 'polypeptide(L)' 'MPKKDPCKIFACRIQKCLEDNKFQESACQHAIEDLKDCCKKWQGQSLVCDGIKTDNSPKKA' A
#
# COMPACT_ATOMS: atom_id res chain seq x y z
N MET A 1 2.31 1.10 23.39
CA MET A 1 2.92 0.53 22.17
C MET A 1 2.15 1.08 20.97
N PRO A 2 2.81 1.63 19.93
CA PRO A 2 2.09 2.06 18.73
C PRO A 2 1.37 0.85 18.13
N LYS A 3 0.09 1.02 17.79
CA LYS A 3 -0.71 -0.05 17.15
C LYS A 3 0.00 -0.45 15.86
N LYS A 4 0.16 -1.75 15.66
CA LYS A 4 0.82 -2.29 14.47
C LYS A 4 -0.04 -1.94 13.27
N ASP A 5 0.55 -1.21 12.32
CA ASP A 5 -0.15 -0.81 11.12
C ASP A 5 -0.51 -2.05 10.28
N PRO A 6 -1.80 -2.27 9.97
CA PRO A 6 -2.26 -3.51 9.34
C PRO A 6 -1.78 -3.65 7.89
N CYS A 7 -1.54 -2.54 7.18
CA CYS A 7 -1.14 -2.57 5.77
C CYS A 7 0.37 -2.40 5.54
N LYS A 8 1.13 -2.07 6.59
CA LYS A 8 2.59 -1.93 6.53
C LYS A 8 3.29 -3.16 5.96
N ILE A 9 2.77 -4.36 6.19
CA ILE A 9 3.35 -5.60 5.63
C ILE A 9 3.33 -5.61 4.10
N PHE A 10 2.26 -5.10 3.48
CA PHE A 10 2.14 -5.01 2.02
C PHE A 10 3.03 -3.92 1.46
N ALA A 11 3.15 -2.78 2.16
CA ALA A 11 4.10 -1.74 1.79
C ALA A 11 5.56 -2.27 1.79
N CYS A 12 5.95 -3.04 2.80
CA CYS A 12 7.27 -3.68 2.83
C CYS A 12 7.46 -4.70 1.69
N ARG A 13 6.41 -5.43 1.29
CA ARG A 13 6.47 -6.33 0.13
C ARG A 13 6.71 -5.59 -1.17
N ILE A 14 6.08 -4.43 -1.36
CA ILE A 14 6.31 -3.58 -2.53
C ILE A 14 7.78 -3.13 -2.58
N GLN A 15 8.32 -2.63 -1.45
CA GLN A 15 9.73 -2.22 -1.40
C GLN A 15 10.67 -3.38 -1.77
N LYS A 16 10.46 -4.56 -1.19
CA LYS A 16 11.27 -5.74 -1.52
C LYS A 16 11.13 -6.16 -2.99
N CYS A 17 9.90 -6.11 -3.52
CA CYS A 17 9.67 -6.42 -4.93
C CYS A 17 10.40 -5.44 -5.84
N LEU A 18 10.37 -4.14 -5.52
CA LEU A 18 11.09 -3.13 -6.27
C LEU A 18 12.60 -3.36 -6.23
N GLU A 19 13.17 -3.64 -5.06
CA GLU A 19 14.60 -3.95 -4.93
C GLU A 19 15.00 -5.15 -5.82
N ASP A 20 14.18 -6.21 -5.83
CA ASP A 20 14.43 -7.42 -6.62
C ASP A 20 14.26 -7.18 -8.14
N ASN A 21 13.30 -6.33 -8.52
CA ASN A 21 12.94 -6.05 -9.92
C ASN A 21 13.57 -4.75 -10.44
N LYS A 22 14.67 -4.28 -9.85
CA LYS A 22 15.38 -3.06 -10.28
C LYS A 22 14.46 -1.83 -10.39
N PHE A 23 13.56 -1.70 -9.43
CA PHE A 23 12.56 -0.64 -9.31
C PHE A 23 11.54 -0.59 -10.44
N GLN A 24 11.35 -1.71 -11.16
CA GLN A 24 10.28 -1.83 -12.16
C GLN A 24 8.92 -2.02 -11.49
N GLU A 25 8.19 -0.92 -11.28
CA GLU A 25 6.84 -0.94 -10.69
C GLU A 25 5.85 -1.85 -11.43
N SER A 26 6.03 -2.02 -12.75
CA SER A 26 5.19 -2.91 -13.57
C SER A 26 5.30 -4.38 -13.15
N ALA A 27 6.47 -4.83 -12.66
CA ALA A 27 6.63 -6.19 -12.15
C ALA A 27 5.95 -6.38 -10.77
N CYS A 28 5.79 -5.28 -10.03
CA CYS A 28 5.27 -5.27 -8.66
C CYS A 28 3.78 -4.90 -8.57
N GLN A 29 3.05 -4.87 -9.70
CA GLN A 29 1.62 -4.53 -9.72
C GLN A 29 0.82 -5.40 -8.75
N HIS A 30 1.11 -6.70 -8.68
CA HIS A 30 0.46 -7.62 -7.75
C HIS A 30 0.58 -7.17 -6.28
N ALA A 31 1.78 -6.74 -5.85
CA ALA A 31 2.02 -6.29 -4.48
C ALA A 31 1.37 -4.92 -4.19
N ILE A 32 1.28 -4.07 -5.23
CA ILE A 32 0.59 -2.78 -5.16
C ILE A 32 -0.93 -2.99 -5.05
N GLU A 33 -1.49 -3.96 -5.77
CA GLU A 33 -2.89 -4.33 -5.67
C GLU A 33 -3.25 -4.91 -4.30
N ASP A 34 -2.40 -5.77 -3.72
CA ASP A 34 -2.54 -6.24 -2.34
C ASP A 34 -2.60 -5.08 -1.33
N LEU A 35 -1.73 -4.08 -1.49
CA LEU A 35 -1.76 -2.89 -0.64
C LEU A 35 -3.04 -2.09 -0.85
N LYS A 36 -3.49 -1.91 -2.10
CA LYS A 36 -4.77 -1.24 -2.40
C LYS A 36 -5.95 -1.96 -1.75
N ASP A 37 -5.98 -3.29 -1.80
CA ASP A 37 -7.04 -4.08 -1.17
C ASP A 37 -7.03 -3.92 0.36
N CYS A 38 -5.84 -3.97 0.96
CA CYS A 38 -5.69 -3.67 2.38
C CYS A 38 -6.19 -2.26 2.71
N CYS A 39 -5.85 -1.27 1.90
CA CYS A 39 -6.27 0.11 2.10
C CYS A 39 -7.77 0.32 1.91
N LYS A 40 -8.46 -0.46 1.07
CA LYS A 40 -9.94 -0.43 0.99
C LYS A 40 -10.58 -0.83 2.32
N LYS A 41 -9.97 -1.77 3.06
CA LYS A 41 -10.49 -2.28 4.34
C LYS A 41 -10.08 -1.44 5.55
N TRP A 42 -8.86 -0.88 5.54
CA TRP A 42 -8.24 -0.21 6.68
C TRP A 42 -7.96 1.28 6.44
N GLN A 43 -8.68 1.91 5.50
CA GLN A 43 -8.55 3.34 5.18
C GLN A 43 -8.74 4.19 6.45
N GLY A 44 -7.77 5.06 6.76
CA GLY A 44 -7.79 5.90 7.98
C GLY A 44 -7.29 5.21 9.26
N GLN A 45 -7.04 3.90 9.25
CA GLN A 45 -6.39 3.18 10.36
C GLN A 45 -4.94 2.80 10.07
N SER A 46 -4.56 2.82 8.80
CA SER A 46 -3.20 2.56 8.34
C SER A 46 -2.59 3.84 7.75
N LEU A 47 -1.40 4.21 8.24
CA LEU A 47 -0.63 5.36 7.78
C LEU A 47 -0.10 5.15 6.35
N VAL A 48 0.21 3.91 5.95
CA VAL A 48 0.69 3.64 4.58
C VAL A 48 -0.40 3.81 3.53
N CYS A 49 -1.67 3.85 3.94
CA CYS A 49 -2.79 4.07 3.03
C CYS A 49 -3.07 5.55 2.73
N ASP A 50 -2.49 6.50 3.49
CA ASP A 50 -2.73 7.94 3.29
C ASP A 50 -2.25 8.43 1.92
N GLY A 51 -1.21 7.80 1.38
CA GLY A 51 -0.68 8.08 0.03
C GLY A 51 -1.23 7.21 -1.09
N ILE A 52 -2.10 6.24 -0.80
CA ILE A 52 -2.60 5.27 -1.79
C ILE A 52 -3.94 5.75 -2.33
N LYS A 53 -3.97 6.07 -3.65
CA LYS A 53 -5.22 6.35 -4.36
C LYS A 53 -6.02 5.05 -4.52
N THR A 54 -6.88 4.76 -3.55
CA THR A 54 -7.98 3.80 -3.71
C THR A 54 -9.14 4.51 -4.42
N ASP A 55 -9.95 3.77 -5.17
CA ASP A 55 -11.17 4.28 -5.83
C ASP A 55 -12.15 4.93 -4.83
N ASN A 56 -12.00 4.60 -3.54
CA ASN A 56 -12.79 5.11 -2.42
C ASN A 56 -12.11 6.26 -1.64
N SER A 57 -11.03 6.84 -2.17
CA SER A 57 -10.41 8.02 -1.56
C SER A 57 -11.31 9.23 -1.83
N PRO A 58 -11.77 9.98 -0.80
CA PRO A 58 -12.40 11.26 -1.03
C PRO A 58 -11.40 12.09 -1.85
N LYS A 59 -11.82 12.58 -3.01
CA LYS A 59 -11.05 13.54 -3.79
C LYS A 59 -10.73 14.69 -2.84
N LYS A 60 -9.51 14.80 -2.34
CA LYS A 60 -9.01 16.08 -1.84
C LYS A 60 -8.95 16.98 -3.08
N ALA A 61 -10.00 17.77 -3.26
CA ALA A 61 -10.04 18.92 -4.14
C ALA A 61 -9.06 19.98 -3.66
#